data_AF-A0A7S3WMK7-F1
#
_entry.id   AF-A0A7S3WMK7-F1
#
_cell.length_a   1.000
_cell.length_b   1.000
_cell.length_c   1.000
_cell.angle_alpha   90.00
_cell.angle_beta   90.00
_cell.angle_gamma   90.00
#
_symmetry.space_group_name_H-M   'P 1'
#
loop_
_entity.id
_entity.type
_entity.pdbx_description
1 polymer ?
#
loop_
_entity_poly.entity_id
_entity_poly.type
_entity_poly.pdbx_seq_one_letter_code
_entity_poly.pdbx_strand_id
1 'polypeptide(L)'
;GDAAQAKSQRRAEAAASSHLSADAAAGAPEEAPVPPTDSEARGGDGEARRERKRRNRTKALKKKAKVEVQPFLTRHGFLNLKQPRRWLFRSSYPLHAAVREKDAVIVRQLLVARANPSK
;
A
#
# COMPACT_ATOMS: atom_id res chain seq x y z
N GLY A 1 -27.91 26.34 34.43
CA GLY A 1 -29.19 25.80 33.95
C GLY A 1 -29.16 25.80 32.44
N ASP A 2 -29.91 24.87 31.85
CA ASP A 2 -30.09 24.63 30.41
C ASP A 2 -28.92 23.95 29.70
N ALA A 3 -28.94 22.64 29.37
CA ALA A 3 -29.99 21.78 28.80
C ALA A 3 -30.26 22.01 27.30
N ALA A 4 -29.27 21.72 26.45
CA ALA A 4 -29.47 21.41 25.02
C ALA A 4 -28.11 20.94 24.47
N GLN A 5 -27.87 19.77 23.88
CA GLN A 5 -28.72 18.74 23.32
C GLN A 5 -27.96 17.42 23.44
N ALA A 6 -28.51 16.49 24.23
CA ALA A 6 -28.45 15.09 23.90
C ALA A 6 -29.32 14.85 22.65
N LYS A 7 -28.85 14.05 21.69
CA LYS A 7 -29.62 13.19 20.75
C LYS A 7 -28.84 12.99 19.44
N SER A 8 -28.12 11.88 19.33
CA SER A 8 -28.08 11.08 18.10
C SER A 8 -27.29 9.79 18.33
N GLN A 9 -27.79 8.99 19.25
CA GLN A 9 -27.68 7.54 19.12
C GLN A 9 -29.04 7.05 18.59
N ARG A 10 -29.02 6.00 17.76
CA ARG A 10 -30.13 5.13 17.29
C ARG A 10 -30.59 5.30 15.83
N ARG A 11 -30.09 4.40 14.99
CA ARG A 11 -30.85 3.56 14.05
C ARG A 11 -30.05 2.25 13.90
N ALA A 12 -30.41 1.17 14.60
CA ALA A 12 -31.45 0.20 14.23
C ALA A 12 -31.22 -0.31 12.80
N GLU A 13 -30.55 -1.44 12.62
CA GLU A 13 -31.12 -2.82 12.65
C GLU A 13 -32.16 -3.10 11.56
N ALA A 14 -31.93 -4.23 10.88
CA ALA A 14 -32.90 -5.11 10.25
C ALA A 14 -33.60 -4.68 8.94
N ALA A 15 -33.15 -5.28 7.84
CA ALA A 15 -33.98 -5.99 6.84
C ALA A 15 -32.99 -6.78 5.95
N ALA A 16 -33.02 -8.12 5.89
CA ALA A 16 -33.99 -8.90 5.10
C ALA A 16 -34.04 -8.39 3.64
N SER A 17 -33.89 -9.17 2.58
CA SER A 17 -34.23 -10.57 2.42
C SER A 17 -33.73 -11.03 1.03
N SER A 18 -33.33 -12.30 0.93
CA SER A 18 -33.67 -13.23 -0.15
C SER A 18 -33.98 -12.70 -1.56
N HIS A 19 -33.19 -13.13 -2.56
CA HIS A 19 -33.78 -13.68 -3.79
C HIS A 19 -32.87 -14.77 -4.38
N LEU A 20 -33.22 -16.02 -4.06
CA LEU A 20 -32.88 -17.20 -4.83
C LEU A 20 -33.86 -17.26 -6.01
N SER A 21 -33.35 -17.42 -7.23
CA SER A 21 -34.13 -17.95 -8.35
C SER A 21 -33.27 -18.95 -9.10
N ALA A 22 -33.67 -20.21 -8.97
CA ALA A 22 -33.33 -21.31 -9.85
C ALA A 22 -34.60 -21.64 -10.65
N ASP A 23 -34.48 -21.73 -11.97
CA ASP A 23 -35.28 -22.58 -12.89
C ASP A 23 -34.61 -22.45 -14.28
N ALA A 24 -33.86 -23.45 -14.76
CA ALA A 24 -34.29 -24.67 -15.44
C ALA A 24 -34.81 -24.42 -16.87
N ALA A 25 -33.99 -24.78 -17.87
CA ALA A 25 -34.36 -25.31 -19.20
C ALA A 25 -33.04 -25.52 -19.97
N ALA A 26 -32.49 -26.74 -20.04
CA ALA A 26 -32.84 -27.77 -21.01
C ALA A 26 -32.62 -27.30 -22.47
N GLY A 27 -31.50 -27.73 -23.06
CA GLY A 27 -31.20 -27.54 -24.48
C GLY A 27 -29.77 -27.92 -24.83
N ALA A 28 -29.48 -29.22 -24.92
CA ALA A 28 -28.36 -29.73 -25.72
C ALA A 28 -28.71 -29.58 -27.21
N PRO A 29 -27.75 -29.18 -28.06
CA PRO A 29 -27.01 -30.14 -28.89
C PRO A 29 -25.49 -29.90 -28.78
N GLU A 30 -24.66 -30.93 -28.68
CA GLU A 30 -24.05 -31.59 -29.85
C GLU A 30 -23.31 -30.62 -30.77
N GLU A 31 -22.03 -30.38 -30.48
CA GLU A 31 -20.93 -30.52 -31.45
C GLU A 31 -19.58 -30.31 -30.73
N ALA A 32 -18.73 -31.33 -30.77
CA ALA A 32 -17.32 -31.19 -30.42
C ALA A 32 -16.62 -30.40 -31.54
N PRO A 33 -15.75 -29.46 -31.17
CA PRO A 33 -14.36 -29.70 -31.51
C PRO A 33 -13.46 -29.42 -30.30
N VAL A 34 -12.71 -30.45 -29.92
CA VAL A 34 -11.52 -30.34 -29.07
C VAL A 34 -10.64 -29.22 -29.61
N PRO A 35 -10.45 -28.10 -28.89
CA PRO A 35 -9.45 -27.13 -29.30
C PRO A 35 -8.06 -27.78 -29.12
N PRO A 36 -7.14 -27.54 -30.06
CA PRO A 36 -5.79 -28.07 -29.98
C PRO A 36 -5.16 -27.68 -28.65
N THR A 37 -4.58 -28.67 -27.96
CA THR A 37 -3.65 -28.44 -26.85
C THR A 37 -2.37 -27.85 -27.41
N ASP A 38 -2.40 -26.55 -27.73
CA ASP A 38 -1.20 -25.73 -27.87
C ASP A 38 -0.67 -25.40 -26.46
N SER A 39 -0.26 -26.46 -25.75
CA SER A 39 0.89 -26.35 -24.85
C SER A 39 2.06 -25.88 -25.70
N GLU A 40 2.75 -24.82 -25.28
CA GLU A 40 4.05 -24.33 -25.79
C GLU A 40 4.13 -22.97 -26.51
N ALA A 41 3.18 -22.04 -26.33
CA ALA A 41 3.47 -20.63 -26.66
C ALA A 41 2.70 -19.63 -25.80
N ARG A 42 3.38 -19.03 -24.82
CA ARG A 42 3.21 -17.62 -24.29
C ARG A 42 3.77 -17.48 -22.87
N GLY A 43 5.05 -17.82 -22.68
CA GLY A 43 5.74 -17.74 -21.38
C GLY A 43 6.45 -16.42 -21.07
N GLY A 44 6.49 -15.43 -21.99
CA GLY A 44 7.35 -14.23 -21.84
C GLY A 44 6.69 -13.01 -21.21
N ASP A 45 5.41 -12.75 -21.49
CA ASP A 45 4.77 -11.46 -21.15
C ASP A 45 4.35 -11.37 -19.68
N GLY A 46 4.15 -12.52 -19.04
CA GLY A 46 3.72 -12.64 -17.66
C GLY A 46 4.77 -12.11 -16.68
N GLU A 47 6.05 -12.42 -16.89
CA GLU A 47 7.13 -12.00 -16.01
C GLU A 47 7.41 -10.50 -16.10
N ALA A 48 7.50 -9.95 -17.32
CA ALA A 48 7.70 -8.52 -17.52
C ALA A 48 6.55 -7.70 -16.91
N ARG A 49 5.30 -8.16 -17.06
CA ARG A 49 4.13 -7.52 -16.44
C ARG A 49 4.15 -7.62 -14.92
N ARG A 50 4.53 -8.76 -14.34
CA ARG A 50 4.68 -8.96 -12.89
C ARG A 50 5.79 -8.07 -12.32
N GLU A 51 6.93 -8.01 -12.97
CA GLU A 51 8.06 -7.16 -12.56
C GLU A 51 7.71 -5.67 -12.64
N ARG A 52 7.03 -5.22 -13.71
CA ARG A 52 6.55 -3.84 -13.80
C ARG A 52 5.55 -3.49 -12.69
N LYS A 53 4.62 -4.40 -12.35
CA LYS A 53 3.67 -4.22 -11.24
C LYS A 53 4.41 -4.15 -9.90
N ARG A 54 5.41 -5.01 -9.68
CA ARG A 54 6.26 -5.00 -8.47
C ARG A 54 7.03 -3.69 -8.34
N ARG A 55 7.71 -3.25 -9.41
CA ARG A 55 8.41 -1.95 -9.45
C ARG A 55 7.48 -0.78 -9.15
N ASN A 56 6.29 -0.75 -9.74
CA ASN A 56 5.32 0.31 -9.52
C ASN A 56 4.82 0.34 -8.08
N ARG A 57 4.52 -0.82 -7.48
CA ARG A 57 4.12 -0.92 -6.08
C ARG A 57 5.22 -0.39 -5.15
N THR A 58 6.47 -0.80 -5.35
CA THR A 58 7.61 -0.32 -4.54
C THR A 58 7.83 1.19 -4.70
N LYS A 59 7.71 1.73 -5.92
CA LYS A 59 7.80 3.17 -6.16
C LYS A 59 6.70 3.96 -5.46
N ALA A 60 5.46 3.47 -5.50
CA ALA A 60 4.33 4.11 -4.82
C ALA A 60 4.53 4.15 -3.30
N LEU A 61 4.98 3.03 -2.70
CA LEU A 61 5.28 2.96 -1.28
C LEU A 61 6.41 3.91 -0.87
N LYS A 62 7.50 3.95 -1.64
CA LYS A 62 8.62 4.88 -1.40
C LYS A 62 8.18 6.34 -1.47
N LYS A 63 7.31 6.69 -2.43
CA LYS A 63 6.78 8.05 -2.56
C LYS A 63 5.91 8.44 -1.35
N LYS A 64 5.00 7.56 -0.92
CA LYS A 64 4.15 7.80 0.26
C LYS A 64 5.00 7.98 1.52
N ALA A 65 5.93 7.07 1.76
CA ALA A 65 6.86 7.15 2.89
C ALA A 65 7.68 8.45 2.87
N LYS A 66 8.11 8.92 1.69
CA LYS A 66 8.85 10.19 1.55
C LYS A 66 8.02 11.42 1.90
N VAL A 67 6.71 11.41 1.63
CA VAL A 67 5.81 12.51 2.02
C VAL A 67 5.62 12.51 3.53
N GLU A 68 5.39 11.35 4.14
CA GLU A 68 5.14 11.23 5.59
C GLU A 68 6.33 11.64 6.45
N VAL A 69 7.56 11.39 5.98
CA VAL A 69 8.79 11.79 6.70
C VAL A 69 9.20 13.23 6.43
N GLN A 70 8.59 13.93 5.47
CA GLN A 70 9.00 15.30 5.13
C GLN A 70 8.82 16.30 6.30
N PRO A 71 7.71 16.28 7.06
CA PRO A 71 7.56 17.14 8.24
C PRO A 71 8.66 16.93 9.28
N PHE A 72 9.05 15.66 9.49
CA PHE A 72 10.15 15.30 10.39
C PHE A 72 11.48 15.87 9.89
N LEU A 73 11.78 15.72 8.60
CA LEU A 73 13.02 16.26 8.01
C LEU A 73 13.09 17.79 8.17
N THR A 74 12.01 18.50 7.85
CA THR A 74 11.94 19.96 7.95
C THR A 74 12.11 20.44 9.39
N ARG A 75 11.38 19.83 10.34
CA ARG A 75 11.49 20.17 11.78
C ARG A 75 12.91 19.99 12.31
N HIS A 76 13.62 18.97 11.82
CA HIS A 76 14.99 18.65 12.23
C HIS A 76 16.07 19.27 11.34
N GLY A 77 15.72 20.12 10.38
CA GLY A 77 16.70 20.78 9.50
C GLY A 77 17.48 19.81 8.60
N PHE A 78 16.88 18.70 8.21
CA PHE A 78 17.41 17.79 7.20
C PHE A 78 16.86 18.17 5.82
N LEU A 79 17.74 18.33 4.82
CA LEU A 79 17.34 18.62 3.44
C LEU A 79 16.74 17.39 2.75
N ASN A 80 17.29 16.21 3.01
CA ASN A 80 16.93 14.98 2.33
C ASN A 80 17.15 13.75 3.22
N LEU A 81 16.43 12.68 2.90
CA LEU A 81 16.57 11.37 3.55
C LEU A 81 17.99 10.80 3.50
N LYS A 82 18.74 11.13 2.45
CA LYS A 82 20.11 10.63 2.21
C LYS A 82 21.19 11.60 2.67
N GLN A 83 20.87 12.87 2.85
CA GLN A 83 21.87 13.88 3.18
C GLN A 83 21.97 14.00 4.70
N PRO A 84 23.18 13.84 5.27
CA PRO A 84 23.38 14.12 6.68
C PRO A 84 23.36 15.64 6.91
N ARG A 85 22.90 16.04 8.10
CA ARG A 85 23.14 17.41 8.59
C ARG A 85 24.55 17.45 9.17
N ARG A 86 25.39 18.37 8.69
CA ARG A 86 26.76 18.58 9.18
C ARG A 86 26.77 19.74 10.17
N TRP A 87 27.45 19.57 11.30
CA TRP A 87 27.67 20.62 12.29
C TRP A 87 29.12 20.58 12.78
N LEU A 88 29.91 21.56 12.37
CA LEU A 88 31.38 21.74 12.52
C LEU A 88 32.23 20.47 12.29
N PHE A 89 32.09 19.42 13.13
CA PHE A 89 32.81 18.15 13.02
C PHE A 89 31.92 16.90 13.15
N ARG A 90 30.59 17.05 13.22
CA ARG A 90 29.65 15.93 13.38
C ARG A 90 28.66 15.88 12.23
N SER A 91 28.42 14.67 11.73
CA SER A 91 27.34 14.37 10.78
C SER A 91 26.24 13.61 11.51
N SER A 92 25.00 14.07 11.39
CA SER A 92 23.83 13.35 11.90
C SER A 92 22.93 12.99 10.72
N TYR A 93 22.43 11.76 10.70
CA TYR A 93 21.48 11.31 9.68
C TYR A 93 20.04 11.34 10.24
N PRO A 94 19.03 11.52 9.37
CA PRO A 94 17.62 11.49 9.78
C PRO A 94 17.24 10.24 10.58
N LEU A 95 17.82 9.08 10.23
CA LEU A 95 17.55 7.82 10.92
C LEU A 95 18.04 7.85 12.38
N HIS A 96 19.23 8.40 12.64
CA HIS A 96 19.75 8.53 14.00
C HIS A 96 18.91 9.50 14.83
N ALA A 97 18.42 10.59 14.23
CA ALA A 97 17.52 11.51 14.91
C ALA A 97 16.19 10.82 15.29
N ALA A 98 15.59 10.07 14.38
CA ALA A 98 14.31 9.40 14.63
C ALA A 98 14.40 8.34 15.74
N VAL A 99 15.50 7.60 15.83
CA VAL A 99 15.75 6.63 16.91
C VAL A 99 15.92 7.34 18.26
N ARG A 100 16.62 8.48 18.29
CA ARG A 100 16.80 9.28 19.53
C ARG A 100 15.48 9.82 20.07
N GLU A 101 14.55 10.17 19.18
CA GLU A 101 13.21 10.62 19.54
C GLU A 101 12.23 9.47 19.84
N LYS A 102 12.66 8.21 19.71
CA LYS A 102 11.84 7.00 19.90
C LYS A 102 10.60 6.95 18.99
N ASP A 103 10.64 7.63 17.84
CA ASP A 103 9.54 7.61 16.87
C ASP A 103 9.65 6.39 15.96
N ALA A 104 9.07 5.28 16.39
CA ALA A 104 9.07 4.02 15.65
C ALA A 104 8.30 4.11 14.32
N VAL A 105 7.38 5.07 14.16
CA VAL A 105 6.63 5.27 12.90
C VAL A 105 7.54 5.92 11.88
N ILE A 106 8.20 7.02 12.25
CA ILE A 106 9.15 7.71 11.38
C ILE A 106 10.34 6.82 11.06
N VAL A 107 10.88 6.04 12.01
CA VAL A 107 11.95 5.07 11.72
C VAL A 107 11.50 4.08 10.64
N ARG A 108 10.29 3.51 10.75
CA ARG A 108 9.75 2.60 9.73
C ARG A 108 9.59 3.29 8.38
N GLN A 109 9.06 4.51 8.34
CA GLN A 109 8.91 5.24 7.07
C GLN A 109 10.24 5.64 6.46
N LEU A 110 11.23 6.03 7.27
CA LEU A 110 12.60 6.29 6.82
C LEU A 110 13.24 5.03 6.22
N LEU A 111 13.01 3.86 6.81
CA LEU A 111 13.48 2.57 6.28
C LEU A 111 12.77 2.18 4.97
N VAL A 112 11.45 2.37 4.87
CA VAL A 112 10.70 2.14 3.62
C VAL A 112 11.16 3.10 2.52
N ALA A 113 11.34 4.38 2.84
CA ALA A 113 11.78 5.40 1.90
C ALA A 113 13.26 5.22 1.48
N ARG A 114 14.12 4.71 2.38
CA ARG A 114 15.52 4.33 2.10
C ARG A 114 15.70 2.85 1.78
N ALA A 115 14.66 2.11 1.39
CA ALA A 115 14.76 0.67 1.20
C ALA A 115 15.94 0.29 0.28
N ASN A 116 17.01 -0.17 0.95
CA ASN A 116 17.83 -1.35 0.71
C ASN A 116 18.40 -1.85 2.05
N PRO A 117 17.79 -2.84 2.71
CA PRO A 117 18.53 -3.79 3.53
C PRO A 117 19.17 -4.83 2.59
N SER A 118 20.31 -4.47 2.00
CA SER A 118 21.28 -5.32 1.28
C SER A 118 20.76 -6.38 0.27
N LYS A 119 20.91 -6.08 -1.02
CA LYS A 119 21.79 -6.79 -1.96
C LYS A 119 22.19 -5.82 -3.06
#